data_AF-A0A7Y5EGP5-F1
#
_entry.id   AF-A0A7Y5EGP5-F1
#
_cell.length_a   1.000
_cell.length_b   1.000
_cell.length_c   1.000
_cell.angle_alpha   90.00
_cell.angle_beta   90.00
_cell.angle_gamma   90.00
#
_symmetry.space_group_name_H-M   'P 1'
#
loop_
_entity.id
_entity.type
_entity.pdbx_description
1 polymer ?
#
loop_
_entity_poly.entity_id
_entity_poly.type
_entity_poly.pdbx_seq_one_letter_code
_entity_poly.pdbx_strand_id
1 'polypeptide(L)'
;MGDVAAQYADGKITLAEKALAEQCYFAVCRRLHNSLKARQRSHRQVLDELNDKLADKYICNFSVFQSLPDTWAIGQVLPIIPLHRLDEEPLRRAVLQDLTCDSDGKINQYVDEQSIETSMPVHALKDGEDYLLGVFLVGAYQEILGDMHNLFGDTDSVNIYQNADGSVYHAGIETHDTIEDMLRYVHLSPEELMTHYRDKVASAKITARERTQYLDALRLGLTRSSYLSS
;
A
#
# COMPACT_ATOMS: atom_id res chain seq x y z
N MET A 1 0.91 1.39 -28.61
CA MET A 1 0.61 0.32 -27.63
C MET A 1 -0.58 -0.53 -28.03
N GLY A 2 -1.74 0.05 -28.36
CA GLY A 2 -2.93 -0.74 -28.76
C GLY A 2 -2.67 -1.75 -29.88
N ASP A 3 -1.95 -1.35 -30.94
CA ASP A 3 -1.61 -2.24 -32.06
C ASP A 3 -0.65 -3.39 -31.67
N VAL A 4 0.40 -3.10 -30.89
CA VAL A 4 1.34 -4.13 -30.38
C VAL A 4 0.62 -5.15 -29.48
N ALA A 5 -0.26 -4.69 -28.60
CA ALA A 5 -1.03 -5.58 -27.73
C ALA A 5 -1.98 -6.49 -28.53
N ALA A 6 -2.63 -5.95 -29.56
CA ALA A 6 -3.49 -6.73 -30.46
C ALA A 6 -2.69 -7.76 -31.26
N GLN A 7 -1.53 -7.38 -31.81
CA GLN A 7 -0.66 -8.30 -32.54
C GLN A 7 -0.13 -9.43 -31.65
N TYR A 8 0.18 -9.16 -30.38
CA TYR A 8 0.57 -10.20 -29.44
C TYR A 8 -0.58 -11.15 -29.12
N ALA A 9 -1.78 -10.62 -28.87
CA ALA A 9 -2.97 -11.42 -28.61
C ALA A 9 -3.33 -12.34 -29.80
N ASP A 10 -3.13 -11.84 -31.02
CA ASP A 10 -3.30 -12.60 -32.27
C ASP A 10 -2.16 -13.60 -32.54
N GLY A 11 -1.13 -13.66 -31.68
CA GLY A 11 0.03 -14.54 -31.85
C GLY A 11 0.98 -14.13 -32.99
N LYS A 12 0.87 -12.89 -33.50
CA LYS A 12 1.69 -12.37 -34.61
C LYS A 12 3.09 -11.94 -34.18
N ILE A 13 3.26 -11.60 -32.90
CA ILE A 13 4.55 -11.23 -32.30
C ILE A 13 4.81 -12.03 -31.03
N THR A 14 6.07 -12.20 -30.72
CA THR A 14 6.56 -12.89 -29.52
C THR A 14 6.48 -12.02 -28.28
N LEU A 15 6.58 -12.65 -27.09
CA LEU A 15 6.67 -11.93 -25.82
C LEU A 15 7.90 -10.99 -25.77
N ALA A 16 9.02 -11.39 -26.37
CA ALA A 16 10.23 -10.58 -26.41
C ALA A 16 10.03 -9.30 -27.26
N GLU A 17 9.36 -9.41 -28.40
CA GLU A 17 9.03 -8.27 -29.25
C GLU A 17 8.04 -7.32 -28.56
N LYS A 18 7.00 -7.88 -27.89
CA LYS A 18 6.10 -7.08 -27.06
C LYS A 18 6.88 -6.35 -25.96
N ALA A 19 7.73 -7.04 -25.19
CA ALA A 19 8.50 -6.43 -24.12
C ALA A 19 9.42 -5.30 -24.63
N LEU A 20 10.10 -5.49 -25.76
CA LEU A 20 10.92 -4.45 -26.38
C LEU A 20 10.09 -3.24 -26.81
N ALA A 21 8.93 -3.46 -27.44
CA ALA A 21 8.04 -2.39 -27.84
C ALA A 21 7.51 -1.59 -26.63
N GLU A 22 7.16 -2.27 -25.54
CA GLU A 22 6.73 -1.62 -24.29
C GLU A 22 7.87 -0.79 -23.66
N GLN A 23 9.09 -1.34 -23.61
CA GLN A 23 10.27 -0.61 -23.12
C GLN A 23 10.57 0.64 -23.97
N CYS A 24 10.53 0.52 -25.29
CA CYS A 24 10.71 1.65 -26.21
C CYS A 24 9.63 2.71 -26.01
N TYR A 25 8.37 2.32 -25.87
CA TYR A 25 7.26 3.23 -25.59
C TYR A 25 7.51 4.06 -24.33
N PHE A 26 7.82 3.41 -23.20
CA PHE A 26 8.09 4.13 -21.95
C PHE A 26 9.37 4.96 -21.98
N ALA A 27 10.39 4.55 -22.75
CA ALA A 27 11.58 5.37 -22.97
C ALA A 27 11.26 6.66 -23.72
N VAL A 28 10.38 6.60 -24.74
CA VAL A 28 9.89 7.79 -25.46
C VAL A 28 9.04 8.68 -24.54
N CYS A 29 8.11 8.10 -23.76
CA CYS A 29 7.30 8.84 -22.79
C CYS A 29 8.17 9.64 -21.80
N ARG A 30 9.22 9.03 -21.22
CA ARG A 30 10.15 9.73 -20.32
C ARG A 30 10.91 10.86 -21.01
N ARG A 31 11.40 10.65 -22.23
CA ARG A 31 12.08 11.71 -23.01
C ARG A 31 11.14 12.86 -23.34
N LEU A 32 9.88 12.55 -23.69
CA LEU A 32 8.86 13.55 -23.98
C LEU A 32 8.53 14.36 -22.72
N HIS A 33 8.28 13.69 -21.60
CA HIS A 33 7.99 14.32 -20.30
C HIS A 33 9.06 15.37 -19.94
N ASN A 34 10.34 15.01 -20.03
CA ASN A 34 11.48 15.92 -19.77
C ASN A 34 11.59 17.11 -20.76
N SER A 35 10.94 17.01 -21.92
CA SER A 35 10.96 18.06 -22.95
C SER A 35 9.76 19.01 -22.87
N LEU A 36 8.68 18.60 -22.18
CA LEU A 36 7.48 19.40 -22.01
C LEU A 36 7.68 20.50 -20.96
N LYS A 37 6.88 21.57 -21.06
CA LYS A 37 6.96 22.74 -20.17
C LYS A 37 5.59 23.02 -19.59
N ALA A 38 5.45 22.89 -18.26
CA ALA A 38 4.18 23.10 -17.56
C ALA A 38 3.55 24.49 -17.80
N ARG A 39 4.38 25.51 -18.07
CA ARG A 39 3.92 26.87 -18.39
C ARG A 39 3.28 27.01 -19.78
N GLN A 40 3.49 26.06 -20.68
CA GLN A 40 2.90 26.08 -22.02
C GLN A 40 1.55 25.36 -22.00
N ARG A 41 0.46 26.10 -22.20
CA ARG A 41 -0.90 25.57 -22.15
C ARG A 41 -1.14 24.39 -23.11
N SER A 42 -0.52 24.42 -24.28
CA SER A 42 -0.57 23.33 -25.28
C SER A 42 0.08 22.02 -24.80
N HIS A 43 0.97 22.08 -23.81
CA HIS A 43 1.67 20.91 -23.28
C HIS A 43 0.99 20.32 -22.05
N ARG A 44 0.13 21.09 -21.37
CA ARG A 44 -0.45 20.71 -20.08
C ARG A 44 -1.17 19.37 -20.13
N GLN A 45 -2.10 19.20 -21.07
CA GLN A 45 -2.86 17.94 -21.19
C GLN A 45 -1.95 16.71 -21.37
N VAL A 46 -0.94 16.81 -22.23
CA VAL A 46 0.00 15.70 -22.47
C VAL A 46 0.89 15.48 -21.26
N LEU A 47 1.28 16.56 -20.55
CA LEU A 47 2.07 16.47 -19.33
C LEU A 47 1.29 15.76 -18.21
N ASP A 48 0.00 16.07 -18.06
CA ASP A 48 -0.89 15.44 -17.07
C ASP A 48 -1.05 13.95 -17.38
N GLU A 49 -1.30 13.59 -18.65
CA GLU A 49 -1.36 12.19 -19.09
C GLU A 49 -0.04 11.44 -18.85
N LEU A 50 1.11 12.10 -19.06
CA LEU A 50 2.42 11.49 -18.81
C LEU A 50 2.73 11.38 -17.33
N ASN A 51 2.34 12.36 -16.51
CA ASN A 51 2.49 12.30 -15.05
C ASN A 51 1.75 11.08 -14.49
N ASP A 52 0.51 10.87 -14.93
CA ASP A 52 -0.29 9.71 -14.53
C ASP A 52 0.34 8.38 -14.98
N LYS A 53 0.80 8.31 -16.25
CA LYS A 53 1.43 7.10 -16.80
C LYS A 53 2.80 6.76 -16.23
N LEU A 54 3.57 7.77 -15.81
CA LEU A 54 4.95 7.64 -15.34
C LEU A 54 5.05 7.72 -13.82
N ALA A 55 3.94 7.95 -13.11
CA ALA A 55 3.92 7.99 -11.66
C ALA A 55 4.44 6.66 -11.09
N ASP A 56 5.27 6.78 -10.06
CA ASP A 56 5.72 5.62 -9.30
C ASP A 56 4.56 5.01 -8.53
N LYS A 57 4.68 3.73 -8.20
CA LYS A 57 3.73 3.04 -7.33
C LYS A 57 4.39 2.85 -5.97
N TYR A 58 3.84 3.50 -4.94
CA TYR A 58 4.33 3.38 -3.57
C TYR A 58 3.38 2.43 -2.85
N ILE A 59 3.89 1.24 -2.54
CA ILE A 59 3.15 0.22 -1.81
C ILE A 59 3.26 0.55 -0.32
N CYS A 60 2.13 0.88 0.29
CA CYS A 60 2.04 1.34 1.67
C CYS A 60 1.51 0.20 2.55
N ASN A 61 2.09 0.05 3.74
CA ASN A 61 1.73 -1.00 4.69
C ASN A 61 0.43 -0.67 5.45
N PHE A 62 -0.70 -0.68 4.75
CA PHE A 62 -2.04 -0.47 5.31
C PHE A 62 -3.10 -1.11 4.39
N SER A 63 -4.39 -0.94 4.72
CA SER A 63 -5.54 -1.30 3.87
C SER A 63 -6.46 -0.09 3.72
N VAL A 64 -6.80 0.28 2.47
CA VAL A 64 -7.74 1.37 2.18
C VAL A 64 -9.13 1.02 2.71
N PHE A 65 -9.54 -0.24 2.58
CA PHE A 65 -10.86 -0.70 3.01
C PHE A 65 -11.03 -0.67 4.53
N GLN A 66 -9.96 -0.93 5.27
CA GLN A 66 -9.96 -0.87 6.72
C GLN A 66 -9.84 0.56 7.24
N SER A 67 -8.89 1.34 6.72
CA SER A 67 -8.52 2.64 7.34
C SER A 67 -9.11 3.86 6.63
N LEU A 68 -9.50 3.74 5.36
CA LEU A 68 -9.97 4.84 4.52
C LEU A 68 -11.23 4.45 3.69
N PRO A 69 -12.27 3.88 4.31
CA PRO A 69 -13.42 3.32 3.58
C PRO A 69 -14.13 4.36 2.71
N ASP A 70 -14.29 5.61 3.17
CA ASP A 70 -14.95 6.66 2.38
C ASP A 70 -14.14 7.08 1.14
N THR A 71 -12.81 6.93 1.16
CA THR A 71 -11.98 7.19 -0.03
C THR A 71 -12.30 6.17 -1.13
N TRP A 72 -12.56 4.92 -0.76
CA TRP A 72 -13.00 3.89 -1.68
C TRP A 72 -14.48 4.06 -2.07
N ALA A 73 -15.37 4.19 -1.10
CA ALA A 73 -16.82 4.10 -1.31
C ALA A 73 -17.42 5.33 -2.00
N ILE A 74 -16.96 6.53 -1.64
CA ILE A 74 -17.56 7.80 -2.10
C ILE A 74 -16.54 8.77 -2.69
N GLY A 75 -15.28 8.36 -2.83
CA GLY A 75 -14.22 9.20 -3.38
C GLY A 75 -13.84 10.36 -2.46
N GLN A 76 -13.94 10.19 -1.13
CA GLN A 76 -13.50 11.22 -0.20
C GLN A 76 -12.00 11.50 -0.35
N VAL A 77 -11.67 12.77 -0.53
CA VAL A 77 -10.30 13.25 -0.61
C VAL A 77 -9.79 13.59 0.78
N LEU A 78 -8.66 12.98 1.16
CA LEU A 78 -8.00 13.21 2.44
C LEU A 78 -6.59 13.74 2.20
N PRO A 79 -6.10 14.72 2.97
CA PRO A 79 -4.74 15.18 2.87
C PRO A 79 -3.75 14.06 3.25
N ILE A 80 -2.79 13.78 2.38
CA ILE A 80 -1.71 12.81 2.62
C ILE A 80 -0.38 13.53 2.42
N ILE A 81 0.51 13.45 3.41
CA ILE A 81 1.84 14.07 3.35
C ILE A 81 2.93 13.13 3.90
N PRO A 82 4.17 13.24 3.41
CA PRO A 82 5.33 12.66 4.10
C PRO A 82 5.47 13.24 5.52
N LEU A 83 5.86 12.41 6.49
CA LEU A 83 6.04 12.86 7.89
C LEU A 83 7.47 13.32 8.21
N HIS A 84 8.39 13.14 7.27
CA HIS A 84 9.79 13.51 7.43
C HIS A 84 10.39 13.97 6.09
N ARG A 85 11.60 14.50 6.13
CA ARG A 85 12.30 15.10 4.96
C ARG A 85 11.54 16.29 4.36
N LEU A 86 10.78 17.01 5.18
CA LEU A 86 9.96 18.15 4.75
C LEU A 86 10.79 19.38 4.34
N ASP A 87 12.10 19.35 4.61
CA ASP A 87 13.11 20.30 4.16
C ASP A 87 13.72 19.95 2.80
N GLU A 88 13.42 18.76 2.26
CA GLU A 88 13.83 18.33 0.93
C GLU A 88 12.70 18.57 -0.09
N GLU A 89 13.05 18.95 -1.33
CA GLU A 89 12.05 19.07 -2.39
C GLU A 89 11.66 17.67 -2.93
N PRO A 90 10.36 17.30 -2.95
CA PRO A 90 9.91 16.03 -3.50
C PRO A 90 9.95 16.04 -5.04
N LEU A 91 10.95 15.37 -5.62
CA LEU A 91 11.18 15.38 -7.08
C LEU A 91 10.45 14.25 -7.85
N ARG A 92 9.75 13.35 -7.16
CA ARG A 92 9.01 12.23 -7.79
C ARG A 92 7.51 12.43 -7.60
N ARG A 93 6.71 11.79 -8.46
CA ARG A 93 5.27 11.68 -8.27
C ARG A 93 4.89 10.22 -8.11
N ALA A 94 4.02 9.93 -7.16
CA ALA A 94 3.58 8.57 -6.89
C ALA A 94 2.06 8.46 -6.69
N VAL A 95 1.56 7.28 -7.03
CA VAL A 95 0.25 6.79 -6.63
C VAL A 95 0.48 5.80 -5.48
N LEU A 96 -0.19 6.04 -4.36
CA LEU A 96 -0.19 5.18 -3.20
C LEU A 96 -1.15 4.01 -3.44
N GLN A 97 -0.64 2.81 -3.22
CA GLN A 97 -1.40 1.57 -3.24
C GLN A 97 -1.23 0.89 -1.89
N ASP A 98 -2.26 0.18 -1.46
CA ASP A 98 -2.24 -0.58 -0.22
C ASP A 98 -1.69 -2.00 -0.45
N LEU A 99 -1.80 -2.86 0.56
CA LEU A 99 -1.33 -4.26 0.49
C LEU A 99 -2.38 -5.25 -0.02
N THR A 100 -3.58 -4.79 -0.34
CA THR A 100 -4.65 -5.68 -0.76
C THR A 100 -4.40 -6.21 -2.17
N CYS A 101 -5.03 -7.35 -2.47
CA CYS A 101 -4.99 -7.93 -3.80
C CYS A 101 -6.00 -7.25 -4.76
N ASP A 102 -6.77 -6.29 -4.26
CA ASP A 102 -7.80 -5.60 -5.01
C ASP A 102 -7.22 -4.39 -5.74
N SER A 103 -7.59 -4.21 -7.01
CA SER A 103 -7.18 -3.05 -7.80
C SER A 103 -7.73 -1.73 -7.28
N ASP A 104 -8.79 -1.77 -6.47
CA ASP A 104 -9.39 -0.63 -5.80
C ASP A 104 -8.63 -0.21 -4.52
N GLY A 105 -7.67 -1.03 -4.06
CA GLY A 105 -6.72 -0.73 -2.97
C GLY A 105 -5.69 0.34 -3.33
N LYS A 106 -6.15 1.51 -3.79
CA LYS A 106 -5.32 2.63 -4.20
C LYS A 106 -6.00 3.97 -3.94
N ILE A 107 -5.19 4.99 -3.70
CA ILE A 107 -5.68 6.37 -3.59
C ILE A 107 -5.66 7.01 -4.98
N ASN A 108 -6.80 7.50 -5.44
CA ASN A 108 -6.96 8.06 -6.80
C ASN A 108 -6.85 9.58 -6.85
N GLN A 109 -6.96 10.26 -5.71
CA GLN A 109 -7.03 11.72 -5.63
C GLN A 109 -6.18 12.23 -4.46
N TYR A 110 -5.39 13.26 -4.73
CA TYR A 110 -4.46 13.85 -3.77
C TYR A 110 -4.64 15.36 -3.74
N VAL A 111 -4.53 15.95 -2.55
CA VAL A 111 -4.49 17.40 -2.37
C VAL A 111 -3.09 17.89 -2.73
N ASP A 112 -2.97 18.74 -3.75
CA ASP A 112 -1.70 19.33 -4.20
C ASP A 112 -1.89 20.85 -4.38
N GLU A 113 -1.35 21.63 -3.44
CA GLU A 113 -1.50 23.09 -3.37
C GLU A 113 -2.95 23.61 -3.51
N GLN A 114 -3.36 23.95 -4.74
CA GLN A 114 -4.67 24.54 -5.08
C GLN A 114 -5.52 23.63 -5.97
N SER A 115 -5.09 22.39 -6.23
CA SER A 115 -5.78 21.43 -7.08
C SER A 115 -5.89 20.04 -6.44
N ILE A 116 -6.73 19.21 -7.06
CA ILE A 116 -6.78 17.78 -6.82
C ILE A 116 -6.09 17.11 -7.99
N GLU A 117 -5.08 16.30 -7.69
CA GLU A 117 -4.23 15.62 -8.67
C GLU A 117 -4.41 14.09 -8.58
N THR A 118 -4.02 13.34 -9.62
CA THR A 118 -4.11 11.86 -9.64
C THR A 118 -2.88 11.16 -9.08
N SER A 119 -1.87 11.92 -8.67
CA SER A 119 -0.65 11.46 -7.99
C SER A 119 -0.20 12.54 -7.01
N MET A 120 0.63 12.21 -6.02
CA MET A 120 1.21 13.18 -5.09
C MET A 120 2.72 13.33 -5.26
N PRO A 121 3.30 14.50 -4.97
CA PRO A 121 4.74 14.66 -4.88
C PRO A 121 5.31 13.86 -3.69
N VAL A 122 6.37 13.09 -3.94
CA VAL A 122 7.07 12.28 -2.93
C VAL A 122 8.58 12.36 -3.10
N HIS A 123 9.31 12.11 -2.02
CA HIS A 123 10.75 11.91 -2.08
C HIS A 123 11.07 10.52 -2.60
N ALA A 124 12.22 10.35 -3.25
CA ALA A 124 12.72 9.03 -3.58
C ALA A 124 12.93 8.19 -2.32
N LEU A 125 12.45 6.94 -2.34
CA LEU A 125 12.75 5.93 -1.33
C LEU A 125 14.25 5.63 -1.31
N LYS A 126 14.78 5.37 -0.12
CA LYS A 126 16.17 4.97 0.12
C LYS A 126 16.16 3.60 0.78
N ASP A 127 17.00 2.69 0.28
CA ASP A 127 17.05 1.31 0.80
C ASP A 127 17.41 1.30 2.29
N GLY A 128 16.61 0.58 3.08
CA GLY A 128 16.81 0.45 4.52
C GLY A 128 16.37 1.65 5.36
N GLU A 129 15.76 2.68 4.76
CA GLU A 129 15.14 3.80 5.47
C GLU A 129 13.62 3.70 5.41
N ASP A 130 12.95 3.90 6.55
CA ASP A 130 11.50 4.01 6.59
C ASP A 130 11.03 5.28 5.86
N TYR A 131 9.92 5.16 5.15
CA TYR A 131 9.26 6.29 4.49
C TYR A 131 7.82 6.41 4.98
N LEU A 132 7.61 7.27 5.98
CA LEU A 132 6.36 7.41 6.69
C LEU A 132 5.46 8.46 6.03
N LEU A 133 4.21 8.07 5.82
CA LEU A 133 3.14 8.92 5.32
C LEU A 133 2.09 9.11 6.42
N GLY A 134 1.57 10.32 6.53
CA GLY A 134 0.43 10.63 7.39
C GLY A 134 -0.80 10.91 6.53
N VAL A 135 -1.92 10.28 6.89
CA VAL A 135 -3.24 10.60 6.33
C VAL A 135 -4.01 11.38 7.38
N PHE A 136 -4.47 12.56 7.01
CA PHE A 136 -5.09 13.51 7.93
C PHE A 136 -6.58 13.63 7.68
N LEU A 137 -7.29 14.19 8.67
CA LEU A 137 -8.75 14.39 8.63
C LEU A 137 -9.56 13.07 8.57
N VAL A 138 -9.00 11.99 9.13
CA VAL A 138 -9.62 10.65 9.21
C VAL A 138 -10.52 10.44 10.42
N GLY A 139 -10.68 11.45 11.30
CA GLY A 139 -11.33 11.28 12.60
C GLY A 139 -12.86 11.11 12.60
N ALA A 140 -13.51 11.18 11.44
CA ALA A 140 -14.96 10.98 11.31
C ALA A 140 -15.24 9.84 10.33
N TYR A 141 -16.17 8.96 10.71
CA TYR A 141 -16.62 7.77 9.94
C TYR A 141 -15.58 6.67 9.71
N GLN A 142 -14.32 6.99 9.44
CA GLN A 142 -13.33 6.03 8.94
C GLN A 142 -13.12 4.82 9.84
N GLU A 143 -12.97 5.03 11.14
CA GLU A 143 -12.69 3.95 12.10
C GLU A 143 -13.83 2.93 12.19
N ILE A 144 -15.09 3.39 12.23
CA ILE A 144 -16.24 2.50 12.44
C ILE A 144 -16.76 1.86 11.14
N LEU A 145 -16.42 2.43 9.98
CA LEU A 145 -16.84 1.93 8.68
C LEU A 145 -15.83 0.98 8.03
N GLY A 146 -14.65 0.81 8.63
CA GLY A 146 -13.62 -0.09 8.13
C GLY A 146 -14.09 -1.53 7.99
N ASP A 147 -13.62 -2.21 6.94
CA ASP A 147 -13.82 -3.64 6.76
C ASP A 147 -12.51 -4.43 6.77
N MET A 148 -12.62 -5.73 7.02
CA MET A 148 -11.48 -6.66 7.08
C MET A 148 -11.15 -7.26 5.70
N HIS A 149 -11.10 -6.45 4.64
CA HIS A 149 -10.73 -6.92 3.30
C HIS A 149 -9.38 -7.64 3.35
N ASN A 150 -9.28 -8.82 2.70
CA ASN A 150 -8.11 -9.69 2.78
C ASN A 150 -7.68 -10.12 4.19
N LEU A 151 -8.57 -10.02 5.18
CA LEU A 151 -8.28 -10.27 6.60
C LEU A 151 -7.19 -9.34 7.16
N PHE A 152 -7.10 -8.10 6.65
CA PHE A 152 -6.41 -7.03 7.34
C PHE A 152 -7.35 -6.46 8.40
N GLY A 153 -7.03 -6.66 9.68
CA GLY A 153 -7.86 -6.20 10.78
C GLY A 153 -7.52 -4.79 11.24
N ASP A 154 -8.01 -4.44 12.42
CA ASP A 154 -7.81 -3.14 13.04
C ASP A 154 -6.32 -2.84 13.21
N THR A 155 -5.96 -1.56 13.06
CA THR A 155 -4.60 -1.04 13.24
C THR A 155 -4.35 -0.61 14.68
N ASP A 156 -3.09 -0.51 15.10
CA ASP A 156 -2.77 0.09 16.40
C ASP A 156 -3.33 1.52 16.50
N SER A 157 -3.97 1.84 17.62
CA SER A 157 -4.43 3.19 17.92
C SER A 157 -3.89 3.68 19.26
N VAL A 158 -3.61 4.97 19.34
CA VAL A 158 -3.05 5.59 20.54
C VAL A 158 -3.52 7.03 20.67
N ASN A 159 -3.88 7.43 21.89
CA ASN A 159 -4.19 8.81 22.20
C ASN A 159 -2.91 9.54 22.63
N ILE A 160 -2.62 10.68 21.98
CA ILE A 160 -1.48 11.54 22.31
C ILE A 160 -1.99 12.81 23.01
N TYR A 161 -1.43 13.10 24.18
CA TYR A 161 -1.79 14.25 25.01
C TYR A 161 -0.58 15.16 25.21
N GLN A 162 -0.85 16.46 25.29
CA GLN A 162 0.16 17.46 25.64
C GLN A 162 -0.21 18.12 26.97
N ASN A 163 0.71 18.11 27.91
CA ASN A 163 0.59 18.82 29.18
C ASN A 163 0.78 20.32 28.99
N ALA A 164 0.34 21.11 29.97
CA ALA A 164 0.50 22.57 29.94
C ALA A 164 1.97 23.05 29.89
N ASP A 165 2.92 22.21 30.33
CA ASP A 165 4.36 22.47 30.27
C ASP A 165 5.00 22.09 28.92
N GLY A 166 4.19 21.60 27.97
CA GLY A 166 4.62 21.17 26.64
C GLY A 166 5.09 19.71 26.56
N SER A 167 5.21 19.00 27.68
CA SER A 167 5.55 17.57 27.67
C SER A 167 4.42 16.74 27.05
N VAL A 168 4.80 15.68 26.32
CA VAL A 168 3.87 14.81 25.61
C VAL A 168 3.85 13.45 26.29
N TYR A 169 2.66 12.88 26.46
CA TYR A 169 2.46 11.50 26.90
C TYR A 169 1.39 10.82 26.04
N HIS A 170 1.39 9.48 26.06
CA HIS A 170 0.43 8.68 25.32
C HIS A 170 -0.40 7.81 26.29
N ALA A 171 -1.65 7.55 25.95
CA ALA A 171 -2.54 6.66 26.70
C ALA A 171 -3.61 6.06 25.77
N GLY A 172 -4.49 5.20 26.32
CA GLY A 172 -5.57 4.55 25.56
C GLY A 172 -5.04 3.84 24.32
N ILE A 173 -4.09 2.92 24.54
CA ILE A 173 -3.49 2.11 23.49
C ILE A 173 -4.46 0.97 23.20
N GLU A 174 -4.94 0.89 21.97
CA GLU A 174 -5.58 -0.31 21.42
C GLU A 174 -4.58 -0.97 20.48
N THR A 175 -4.39 -2.27 20.64
CA THR A 175 -3.44 -3.04 19.82
C THR A 175 -4.18 -3.60 18.61
N HIS A 176 -3.50 -3.64 17.47
CA HIS A 176 -4.02 -4.21 16.23
C HIS A 176 -4.56 -5.63 16.40
N ASP A 177 -5.43 -6.02 15.46
CA ASP A 177 -5.84 -7.41 15.34
C ASP A 177 -4.69 -8.30 14.87
N THR A 178 -4.58 -9.46 15.51
CA THR A 178 -3.63 -10.49 15.09
C THR A 178 -4.24 -11.41 14.04
N ILE A 179 -3.40 -12.23 13.39
CA ILE A 179 -3.88 -13.29 12.49
C ILE A 179 -4.82 -14.27 13.23
N GLU A 180 -4.62 -14.51 14.54
CA GLU A 180 -5.57 -15.31 15.33
C GLU A 180 -6.96 -14.67 15.41
N ASP A 181 -7.02 -13.36 15.64
CA ASP A 181 -8.28 -12.61 15.75
C ASP A 181 -9.05 -12.68 14.42
N MET A 182 -8.33 -12.50 13.30
CA MET A 182 -8.89 -12.62 11.95
C MET A 182 -9.42 -14.02 11.63
N LEU A 183 -8.73 -15.08 12.09
CA LEU A 183 -9.22 -16.45 11.94
C LEU A 183 -10.51 -16.66 12.75
N ARG A 184 -10.56 -16.17 14.00
CA ARG A 184 -11.76 -16.28 14.84
C ARG A 184 -12.94 -15.52 14.26
N TYR A 185 -12.69 -14.36 13.65
CA TYR A 185 -13.70 -13.55 12.98
C TYR A 185 -14.42 -14.36 11.89
N VAL A 186 -13.68 -15.15 11.09
CA VAL A 186 -14.27 -16.06 10.07
C VAL A 186 -14.64 -17.44 10.62
N HIS A 187 -14.80 -17.56 11.94
CA HIS A 187 -15.22 -18.78 12.66
C HIS A 187 -14.25 -19.96 12.54
N LEU A 188 -12.97 -19.69 12.32
CA LEU A 188 -11.91 -20.70 12.41
C LEU A 188 -11.27 -20.66 13.80
N SER A 189 -10.97 -21.84 14.34
CA SER A 189 -10.30 -22.00 15.64
C SER A 189 -8.78 -22.09 15.44
N PRO A 190 -7.99 -21.09 15.90
CA PRO A 190 -6.54 -21.17 15.89
C PRO A 190 -6.01 -22.40 16.67
N GLU A 191 -6.70 -22.81 17.73
CA GLU A 191 -6.34 -23.98 18.53
C GLU A 191 -6.49 -25.29 17.76
N GLU A 192 -7.59 -25.44 17.00
CA GLU A 192 -7.81 -26.60 16.13
C GLU A 192 -6.80 -26.60 14.97
N LEU A 193 -6.55 -25.43 14.35
CA LEU A 193 -5.52 -25.28 13.32
C LEU A 193 -4.16 -25.74 13.82
N MET A 194 -3.74 -25.29 15.01
CA MET A 194 -2.47 -25.69 15.62
C MET A 194 -2.41 -27.19 15.92
N THR A 195 -3.53 -27.79 16.34
CA THR A 195 -3.62 -29.23 16.59
C THR A 195 -3.44 -30.02 15.28
N HIS A 196 -4.16 -29.65 14.23
CA HIS A 196 -4.02 -30.29 12.92
C HIS A 196 -2.63 -30.11 12.32
N TYR A 197 -2.05 -28.92 12.47
CA TYR A 197 -0.71 -28.63 11.98
C TYR A 197 0.34 -29.47 12.72
N ARG A 198 0.22 -29.65 14.04
CA ARG A 198 1.08 -30.52 14.83
C ARG A 198 1.03 -31.97 14.34
N ASP A 199 -0.15 -32.50 14.06
CA ASP A 199 -0.29 -33.88 13.56
C ASP A 199 0.30 -34.04 12.14
N LYS A 200 0.13 -33.03 11.29
CA LYS A 200 0.73 -32.97 9.94
C LYS A 200 2.26 -32.94 10.01
N VAL A 201 2.82 -32.11 10.88
CA VAL A 201 4.28 -32.01 11.09
C VAL A 201 4.84 -33.30 11.71
N ALA A 202 4.08 -33.95 12.60
CA ALA A 202 4.48 -35.21 13.23
C ALA A 202 4.56 -36.40 12.25
N SER A 203 3.72 -36.42 11.22
CA SER A 203 3.69 -37.46 10.18
C SER A 203 4.64 -37.18 9.01
N ALA A 204 5.17 -35.96 8.90
CA ALA A 204 6.09 -35.58 7.83
C ALA A 204 7.48 -36.22 7.99
N LYS A 205 8.11 -36.56 6.85
CA LYS A 205 9.49 -37.10 6.76
C LYS A 205 10.53 -35.99 6.89
N ILE A 206 10.53 -35.31 8.03
CA ILE A 206 11.41 -34.19 8.37
C ILE A 206 12.08 -34.41 9.73
N THR A 207 13.21 -33.75 9.94
CA THR A 207 13.98 -33.85 11.18
C THR A 207 13.25 -33.24 12.37
N ALA A 208 13.63 -33.64 13.59
CA ALA A 208 13.06 -33.05 14.81
C ALA A 208 13.26 -31.52 14.89
N ARG A 209 14.42 -31.03 14.42
CA ARG A 209 14.72 -29.60 14.36
C ARG A 209 13.76 -28.85 13.44
N GLU A 210 13.51 -29.37 12.24
CA GLU A 210 12.57 -28.77 11.28
C GLU A 210 11.13 -28.78 11.82
N ARG A 211 10.73 -29.85 12.52
CA ARG A 211 9.41 -29.92 13.16
C ARG A 211 9.20 -28.78 14.15
N THR A 212 10.16 -28.56 15.05
CA THR A 212 10.12 -27.45 16.00
C THR A 212 10.10 -26.11 15.27
N GLN A 213 10.98 -25.94 14.28
CA GLN A 213 11.04 -24.70 13.50
C GLN A 213 9.71 -24.35 12.82
N TYR A 214 9.02 -25.32 12.21
CA TYR A 214 7.74 -25.07 11.55
C TYR A 214 6.61 -24.79 12.54
N LEU A 215 6.58 -25.49 13.67
CA LEU A 215 5.59 -25.25 14.72
C LEU A 215 5.76 -23.86 15.34
N ASP A 216 6.99 -23.47 15.63
CA ASP A 216 7.30 -22.15 16.19
C ASP A 216 7.00 -21.05 15.17
N ALA A 217 7.29 -21.27 13.89
CA ALA A 217 6.99 -20.32 12.83
C ALA A 217 5.48 -20.07 12.68
N LEU A 218 4.65 -21.12 12.66
CA LEU A 218 3.21 -20.96 12.60
C LEU A 218 2.68 -20.27 13.86
N ARG A 219 3.11 -20.72 15.05
CA ARG A 219 2.68 -20.13 16.33
C ARG A 219 3.01 -18.64 16.41
N LEU A 220 4.22 -18.27 16.03
CA LEU A 220 4.64 -16.86 16.01
C LEU A 220 3.85 -16.08 14.96
N GLY A 221 3.64 -16.65 13.77
CA GLY A 221 2.87 -16.02 12.71
C GLY A 221 1.44 -15.70 13.14
N LEU A 222 0.77 -16.62 13.82
CA LEU A 222 -0.58 -16.44 14.35
C LEU A 222 -0.69 -15.22 15.28
N THR A 223 0.29 -15.01 16.15
CA THR A 223 0.30 -13.89 17.12
C THR A 223 0.74 -12.54 16.53
N ARG A 224 1.10 -12.46 15.25
CA ARG A 224 1.53 -11.21 14.62
C ARG A 224 0.32 -10.45 14.08
N SER A 225 0.53 -9.15 13.90
CA SER A 225 -0.34 -8.29 13.10
C SER A 225 -0.68 -8.92 11.77
N SER A 226 -1.89 -8.64 11.27
CA SER A 226 -2.26 -8.93 9.88
C SER A 226 -1.44 -8.14 8.85
N TYR A 227 -0.78 -7.05 9.26
CA TYR A 227 0.05 -6.20 8.40
C TYR A 227 1.50 -6.73 8.27
N LEU A 228 2.24 -6.23 7.26
CA LEU A 228 3.58 -6.72 6.97
C LEU A 228 4.62 -6.12 7.92
N SER A 229 5.65 -6.91 8.21
CA SER A 229 6.87 -6.45 8.89
C SER A 229 8.04 -6.46 7.92
N SER A 230 8.93 -5.47 8.04
CA SER A 230 10.24 -5.46 7.37
C SER A 230 11.23 -6.48 7.94
#